data_AF-A0A951VAD0-F1
#
_entry.id   AF-A0A951VAD0-F1
#
_cell.length_a   1.000
_cell.length_b   1.000
_cell.length_c   1.000
_cell.angle_alpha   90.00
_cell.angle_beta   90.00
_cell.angle_gamma   90.00
#
_symmetry.space_group_name_H-M   'P 1'
#
loop_
_entity.id
_entity.type
_entity.pdbx_description
1 polymer ?
#
loop_
_entity_poly.entity_id
_entity_poly.type
_entity_poly.pdbx_seq_one_letter_code
_entity_poly.pdbx_strand_id
1 'polypeptide(L)'
;MATAEEIIRDIQTLSTVDRVRVIDNVIRSTIKPDPDIEKIWVHECEARWNTFEKNGEIPIPYEEVMKKYRDVEYENPLNSEF
;
A
#
# COMPACT_ATOMS: atom_id res chain seq x y z
N MET A 1 -11.65 13.02 -24.73
CA MET A 1 -10.91 12.30 -23.68
C MET A 1 -11.87 11.32 -23.05
N ALA A 2 -11.41 10.11 -22.74
CA ALA A 2 -12.23 9.14 -22.03
C ALA A 2 -12.60 9.66 -20.63
N THR A 3 -13.78 9.31 -20.13
CA THR A 3 -14.18 9.64 -18.75
C THR A 3 -13.41 8.78 -17.75
N ALA A 4 -13.44 9.16 -16.46
CA ALA A 4 -12.84 8.34 -15.41
C ALA A 4 -13.47 6.94 -15.37
N GLU A 5 -14.78 6.84 -15.56
CA GLU A 5 -15.51 5.57 -15.57
C GLU A 5 -15.10 4.68 -16.76
N GLU A 6 -14.88 5.26 -17.93
CA GLU A 6 -14.39 4.53 -19.11
C GLU A 6 -12.98 3.98 -18.86
N ILE A 7 -12.08 4.80 -18.30
CA ILE A 7 -10.72 4.38 -17.94
C ILE A 7 -10.73 3.28 -16.88
N ILE A 8 -11.60 3.38 -15.87
CA ILE A 8 -11.74 2.36 -14.82
C ILE A 8 -12.19 1.03 -15.42
N ARG A 9 -13.17 1.04 -16.33
CA ARG A 9 -13.62 -0.19 -17.01
C ARG A 9 -12.48 -0.83 -17.80
N ASP A 10 -11.71 -0.03 -18.54
CA ASP A 10 -10.56 -0.54 -19.29
C ASP A 10 -9.51 -1.18 -18.35
N ILE A 11 -9.18 -0.51 -17.25
CA ILE A 11 -8.24 -1.04 -16.24
C ILE A 11 -8.75 -2.35 -15.64
N GLN A 12 -10.06 -2.49 -15.40
CA GLN A 12 -10.65 -3.72 -14.86
C GLN A 12 -10.51 -4.92 -15.80
N THR A 13 -10.37 -4.70 -17.12
CA THR A 13 -10.12 -5.78 -18.09
C THR A 13 -8.67 -6.29 -18.11
N LEU A 14 -7.75 -5.57 -17.48
CA LEU A 14 -6.33 -5.90 -17.48
C LEU A 14 -6.02 -7.09 -16.55
N SER A 15 -4.91 -7.77 -16.83
CA SER A 15 -4.35 -8.76 -15.91
C SER A 15 -4.02 -8.11 -14.55
N THR A 16 -4.01 -8.90 -13.47
CA THR A 16 -3.64 -8.40 -12.13
C THR A 16 -2.29 -7.67 -12.14
N VAL A 17 -1.31 -8.21 -12.88
CA VAL A 17 0.02 -7.62 -12.99
C VAL A 17 -0.04 -6.24 -13.66
N ASP A 18 -0.81 -6.11 -14.74
CA ASP A 18 -0.92 -4.84 -15.45
C ASP A 18 -1.74 -3.82 -14.67
N ARG A 19 -2.77 -4.25 -13.93
CA ARG A 19 -3.48 -3.38 -12.98
C ARG A 19 -2.54 -2.80 -11.93
N VAL A 20 -1.66 -3.61 -11.35
CA VAL A 20 -0.64 -3.15 -10.39
C VAL A 20 0.30 -2.13 -11.04
N ARG A 21 0.74 -2.36 -12.28
CA ARG A 21 1.58 -1.41 -13.02
C ARG A 21 0.88 -0.08 -13.25
N VAL A 22 -0.40 -0.09 -13.63
CA VAL A 22 -1.18 1.14 -13.80
C VAL A 22 -1.28 1.90 -12.48
N ILE A 23 -1.62 1.20 -11.39
CA ILE A 23 -1.72 1.80 -10.05
C ILE A 23 -0.39 2.44 -9.63
N ASP A 24 0.73 1.74 -9.77
CA ASP A 24 2.06 2.28 -9.41
C ASP A 24 2.37 3.58 -10.17
N ASN A 25 2.11 3.62 -11.47
CA ASN A 25 2.32 4.82 -12.28
C ASN A 25 1.40 5.99 -11.88
N VAL A 26 0.12 5.71 -11.62
CA VAL A 26 -0.84 6.73 -11.19
C VAL A 26 -0.43 7.28 -9.82
N ILE A 27 -0.07 6.42 -8.87
CA ILE A 27 0.39 6.83 -7.54
C ILE A 27 1.64 7.70 -7.64
N ARG A 28 2.68 7.26 -8.36
CA ARG A 28 3.94 8.01 -8.49
C ARG A 28 3.79 9.37 -9.16
N SER A 29 2.85 9.49 -10.11
CA SER A 29 2.60 10.75 -10.81
C SER A 29 1.71 11.70 -10.02
N THR A 30 0.81 11.17 -9.20
CA THR A 30 -0.18 11.94 -8.43
C THR A 30 0.36 12.38 -7.09
N ILE A 31 1.02 11.46 -6.37
CA ILE A 31 1.55 11.69 -5.03
C ILE A 31 2.99 12.13 -5.16
N LYS A 32 3.25 13.39 -4.82
CA LYS A 32 4.60 13.91 -4.64
C LYS A 32 4.92 13.89 -3.15
N PRO A 33 5.74 12.93 -2.67
CA PRO A 33 6.10 12.89 -1.26
C PRO A 33 6.88 14.16 -0.88
N ASP A 34 6.65 14.62 0.34
CA ASP A 34 7.44 15.70 0.92
C ASP A 34 8.88 15.19 1.12
N PRO A 35 9.90 15.86 0.56
CA PRO A 35 11.27 15.38 0.59
C PRO A 35 11.87 15.37 2.00
N ASP A 36 11.37 16.17 2.93
CA ASP A 36 11.86 16.17 4.31
C ASP A 36 11.23 15.03 5.12
N ILE A 37 9.95 14.72 4.86
CA ILE A 37 9.30 13.52 5.40
C ILE A 37 9.98 12.25 4.87
N GLU A 38 10.30 12.20 3.57
CA GLU A 38 10.99 11.06 2.95
C GLU A 38 12.35 10.80 3.62
N LYS A 39 13.14 11.84 3.89
CA LYS A 39 14.44 11.69 4.60
C LYS A 39 14.27 11.11 6.00
N ILE A 40 13.26 11.55 6.74
CA ILE A 40 12.97 11.02 8.08
C ILE A 40 12.58 9.54 8.00
N TRP A 41 11.76 9.17 7.01
CA TRP A 41 11.38 7.78 6.78
C TRP A 41 12.55 6.89 6.43
N VAL A 42 13.44 7.33 5.52
CA VAL A 42 14.66 6.58 5.18
C VAL A 42 15.50 6.32 6.43
N HIS A 43 15.74 7.35 7.23
CA HIS A 43 16.53 7.23 8.46
C HIS A 43 15.89 6.23 9.45
N GLU A 44 14.59 6.33 9.69
CA GLU A 44 13.87 5.44 10.62
C GLU A 44 13.87 3.99 10.13
N CYS A 45 13.64 3.77 8.82
CA CYS A 45 13.67 2.44 8.22
C CYS A 45 15.05 1.79 8.35
N GLU A 46 16.12 2.53 8.06
CA GLU A 46 17.49 2.05 8.24
C GLU A 46 17.81 1.75 9.70
N ALA A 47 17.38 2.61 10.63
CA ALA A 47 17.58 2.39 12.06
C ALA A 47 16.88 1.12 12.56
N ARG A 48 15.62 0.91 12.18
CA ARG A 48 14.85 -0.31 12.52
C ARG A 48 15.47 -1.56 11.93
N TRP A 49 15.85 -1.51 10.65
CA TRP A 49 16.48 -2.65 9.98
C TRP A 49 17.80 -3.03 10.64
N ASN A 50 18.66 -2.06 10.92
CA ASN A 50 19.92 -2.29 11.62
C ASN A 50 19.71 -2.88 13.01
N THR A 51 18.69 -2.44 13.73
CA THR A 51 18.37 -2.92 15.07
C THR A 51 17.85 -4.36 15.04
N PHE A 52 16.95 -4.67 14.12
CA PHE A 52 16.49 -6.03 13.87
C PHE A 52 17.65 -6.98 13.54
N GLU A 53 18.50 -6.60 12.58
CA GLU A 53 19.63 -7.42 12.12
C GLU A 53 20.74 -7.60 13.18
N LYS A 54 21.07 -6.54 13.94
CA LYS A 54 22.24 -6.54 14.85
C LYS A 54 21.90 -6.84 16.30
N ASN A 55 20.76 -6.35 16.78
CA ASN A 55 20.40 -6.43 18.20
C ASN A 55 19.41 -7.55 18.49
N GLY A 56 18.96 -8.30 17.47
CA GLY A 56 18.06 -9.44 17.63
C GLY A 56 16.72 -9.06 18.25
N GLU A 57 16.21 -7.85 17.95
CA GLU A 57 14.88 -7.46 18.37
C GLU A 57 13.86 -8.52 17.94
N ILE A 58 13.01 -8.94 18.87
CA ILE A 58 12.04 -10.00 18.63
C ILE A 58 10.93 -9.41 17.75
N PRO A 59 10.82 -9.83 16.48
CA PRO A 59 9.75 -9.36 15.63
C PRO A 59 8.41 -9.90 16.15
N ILE A 60 7.36 -9.11 16.02
CA ILE A 60 6.00 -9.61 16.25
C ILE A 60 5.56 -10.34 14.98
N PRO A 61 5.12 -11.61 15.06
CA PRO A 61 4.64 -12.35 13.90
C PRO A 61 3.48 -11.62 13.21
N TYR A 62 3.45 -11.71 11.88
CA TYR A 62 2.39 -11.11 11.07
C TYR A 62 1.00 -11.54 11.53
N GLU A 63 0.85 -12.82 11.88
CA GLU A 63 -0.40 -13.41 12.34
C GLU A 63 -0.89 -12.74 13.63
N GLU A 64 0.02 -12.40 14.54
CA GLU A 64 -0.30 -11.72 15.78
C GLU A 64 -0.73 -10.28 15.52
N VAL A 65 -0.01 -9.54 14.68
CA VAL A 65 -0.36 -8.17 14.28
C VAL A 65 -1.72 -8.12 13.61
N MET A 66 -2.02 -9.08 12.73
CA MET A 66 -3.25 -9.08 11.93
C MET A 66 -4.48 -9.61 12.67
N LYS A 67 -4.29 -10.21 13.86
CA LYS A 67 -5.41 -10.72 14.66
C LYS A 67 -6.45 -9.62 14.94
N LYS A 68 -6.00 -8.42 15.32
CA LYS A 68 -6.88 -7.28 15.61
C LYS A 68 -7.66 -6.73 14.41
N TYR A 69 -7.26 -7.07 13.18
CA TYR A 69 -7.91 -6.59 11.95
C TYR A 69 -8.82 -7.64 11.32
N ARG A 70 -8.69 -8.91 11.69
CA ARG A 70 -9.55 -9.99 11.18
C ARG A 70 -10.89 -10.08 11.89
N ASP A 71 -10.95 -9.59 13.13
CA ASP A 71 -12.18 -9.57 13.94
C ASP A 71 -13.05 -8.33 13.66
N VAL A 72 -12.52 -7.36 12.90
CA VAL A 72 -13.29 -6.24 12.36
C VAL A 72 -13.81 -6.70 11.00
N GLU A 73 -15.11 -6.93 10.88
CA GLU A 73 -15.73 -7.06 9.56
C GLU A 73 -15.34 -5.82 8.76
N TYR A 74 -14.50 -6.01 7.75
CA TYR A 74 -14.19 -4.96 6.81
C TYR A 74 -15.46 -4.76 5.99
N GLU A 75 -16.34 -3.85 6.42
CA GLU A 75 -17.37 -3.31 5.54
C GLU A 75 -16.61 -2.71 4.36
N ASN A 76 -16.56 -3.46 3.26
CA ASN A 76 -16.00 -2.97 2.02
C ASN A 76 -17.00 -1.95 1.46
N PRO A 77 -16.71 -0.64 1.50
CA PRO A 77 -17.65 0.37 1.01
C PRO A 77 -17.85 0.28 -0.51
N LEU A 78 -17.09 -0.58 -1.22
CA LEU A 78 -17.29 -0.86 -2.64
C LEU A 78 -18.29 -2.00 -2.91
N ASN A 79 -18.80 -2.69 -1.87
CA ASN A 79 -19.83 -3.72 -2.03
C ASN A 79 -21.27 -3.16 -1.94
N SER A 80 -21.47 -1.86 -1.62
CA SER A 80 -22.80 -1.26 -1.56
C SER A 80 -23.23 -0.53 -2.84
N GLU A 81 -22.34 -0.44 -3.84
CA GLU A 81 -22.63 0.25 -5.10
C GLU A 81 -22.16 -0.57 -6.32
N PHE A 82 -22.59 -1.84 -6.42
CA PHE A 82 -22.72 -2.56 -7.69
C PHE A 82 -23.88 -3.54 -7.63
#